data_AF-W2S1L3-F1
#
_entry.id   AF-W2S1L3-F1
#
_cell.length_a   1.000
_cell.length_b   1.000
_cell.length_c   1.000
_cell.angle_alpha   90.00
_cell.angle_beta   90.00
_cell.angle_gamma   90.00
#
_symmetry.space_group_name_H-M   'P 1'
#
loop_
_entity.id
_entity.type
_entity.pdbx_description
1 polymer ?
#
loop_
_entity_poly.entity_id
_entity_poly.type
_entity_poly.pdbx_seq_one_letter_code
_entity_poly.pdbx_strand_id
1 'polypeptide(L)'
;MESDLHQNLAHMSKSHGLYVDLTNLLVDVGTLLSYFHTVIAGCHECLYCGTQRSTLQAVQQHMMAKGHCKYDTADEVVRDFYDSPPSTAMEELRTRFSDDPQLIPHARSRKARPPKHSARQDTNTTAALVSQVDQRPRPSSQHDTELRSDANEQPSRSLSELSTRALKQEHTLNHQLTQLRASDRRSLAHLPASQKRAILATHHQQMEKARRTEQAQRGNLESAGNHFSRLGTIRLIRKPPHTGNVHSLNR
;
A
#
# COMPACT_ATOMS: atom_id res chain seq x y z
N MET A 1 -10.14 -31.67 -28.78
CA MET A 1 -10.89 -30.98 -27.70
C MET A 1 -10.31 -31.32 -26.34
N GLU A 2 -10.33 -32.59 -25.88
CA GLU A 2 -9.77 -32.95 -24.56
C GLU A 2 -8.23 -32.92 -24.51
N SER A 3 -7.58 -33.23 -25.64
CA SER A 3 -6.14 -33.13 -25.83
C SER A 3 -5.61 -31.69 -25.68
N ASP A 4 -6.39 -30.70 -26.13
CA ASP A 4 -6.04 -29.28 -26.08
C ASP A 4 -6.13 -28.75 -24.64
N LEU A 5 -7.12 -29.22 -23.87
CA LEU A 5 -7.29 -28.86 -22.47
C LEU A 5 -6.12 -29.35 -21.62
N HIS A 6 -5.70 -30.61 -21.78
CA HIS A 6 -4.58 -31.16 -21.03
C HIS A 6 -3.25 -30.45 -21.39
N GLN A 7 -3.06 -30.07 -22.65
CA GLN A 7 -1.92 -29.24 -23.06
C GLN A 7 -1.96 -27.84 -22.43
N ASN A 8 -3.14 -27.21 -22.34
CA ASN A 8 -3.30 -25.92 -21.67
C ASN A 8 -3.00 -26.01 -20.17
N LEU A 9 -3.45 -27.06 -19.48
CA LEU A 9 -3.13 -27.29 -18.06
C LEU A 9 -1.63 -27.54 -17.86
N ALA A 10 -0.99 -28.29 -18.75
CA ALA A 10 0.46 -28.51 -18.74
C ALA A 10 1.24 -27.20 -18.99
N HIS A 11 0.72 -26.30 -19.84
CA HIS A 11 1.29 -24.98 -20.04
C HIS A 11 1.12 -24.09 -18.80
N MET A 12 -0.09 -24.03 -18.24
CA MET A 12 -0.35 -23.22 -17.06
C MET A 12 0.46 -23.66 -15.83
N SER A 13 0.68 -24.97 -15.65
CA SER A 13 1.55 -25.48 -14.58
C SER A 13 3.01 -25.11 -14.80
N LYS A 14 3.54 -25.26 -16.01
CA LYS A 14 4.97 -24.97 -16.31
C LYS A 14 5.30 -23.48 -16.41
N SER A 15 4.48 -22.71 -17.13
CA SER A 15 4.75 -21.31 -17.46
C SER A 15 4.20 -20.34 -16.43
N HIS A 16 3.13 -20.71 -15.72
CA HIS A 16 2.47 -19.83 -14.74
C HIS A 16 2.51 -20.36 -13.31
N GLY A 17 2.88 -21.64 -13.10
CA GLY A 17 2.91 -22.24 -11.77
C GLY A 17 1.53 -22.62 -11.22
N LEU A 18 0.51 -22.68 -12.09
CA LEU A 18 -0.84 -23.10 -11.70
C LEU A 18 -0.92 -24.62 -11.74
N TYR A 19 -0.81 -25.24 -10.58
CA TYR A 19 -0.94 -26.69 -10.43
C TYR A 19 -2.36 -27.05 -10.03
N VAL A 20 -2.98 -27.94 -10.80
CA VAL A 20 -4.29 -28.52 -10.49
C VAL A 20 -4.10 -30.01 -10.27
N ASP A 21 -4.48 -30.50 -9.10
CA ASP A 21 -4.51 -31.94 -8.85
C ASP A 21 -5.79 -32.54 -9.47
N LEU A 22 -5.64 -33.26 -10.58
CA LEU A 22 -6.78 -33.90 -11.24
C LEU A 22 -7.24 -35.18 -10.53
N THR A 23 -6.41 -35.76 -9.65
CA THR A 23 -6.70 -37.08 -9.04
C THR A 23 -7.73 -37.00 -7.92
N ASN A 24 -7.77 -35.89 -7.20
CA ASN A 24 -8.64 -35.67 -6.05
C ASN A 24 -9.81 -34.70 -6.35
N LEU A 25 -10.05 -34.38 -7.62
CA LEU A 25 -11.06 -33.41 -8.01
C LEU A 25 -12.44 -34.07 -8.09
N LEU A 26 -13.41 -33.59 -7.31
CA LEU A 26 -14.79 -34.08 -7.30
C LEU A 26 -15.62 -33.60 -8.50
N VAL A 27 -15.18 -32.52 -9.13
CA VAL A 27 -15.91 -31.83 -10.19
C VAL A 27 -15.12 -31.89 -11.50
N ASP A 28 -15.78 -31.75 -12.64
CA ASP A 28 -15.07 -31.61 -13.91
C ASP A 28 -14.11 -30.40 -13.91
N VAL A 29 -12.96 -30.56 -14.57
CA VAL A 29 -11.91 -29.55 -14.68
C VAL A 29 -12.45 -28.28 -15.32
N GLY A 30 -13.39 -28.39 -16.25
CA GLY A 30 -14.07 -27.25 -16.87
C GLY A 30 -14.81 -26.37 -15.85
N THR A 31 -15.38 -26.97 -14.81
CA THR A 31 -16.09 -26.23 -13.75
C THR A 31 -15.12 -25.48 -12.87
N LEU A 32 -14.01 -26.10 -12.47
CA LEU A 32 -12.96 -25.45 -11.69
C LEU A 32 -12.35 -24.26 -12.46
N LEU A 33 -12.06 -24.44 -13.75
CA LEU A 33 -11.57 -23.36 -14.60
C LEU A 33 -12.60 -22.24 -14.80
N SER A 34 -13.88 -22.59 -14.89
CA SER A 34 -14.97 -21.61 -14.96
C SER A 34 -15.07 -20.78 -13.68
N TYR A 35 -14.86 -21.40 -12.53
CA TYR A 35 -14.74 -20.69 -11.25
C TYR A 35 -13.55 -19.72 -11.25
N PHE A 36 -12.35 -20.17 -11.63
CA PHE A 36 -11.18 -19.28 -11.71
C PHE A 36 -11.39 -18.13 -12.69
N HIS A 37 -12.01 -18.40 -13.84
CA HIS A 37 -12.37 -17.37 -14.79
C HIS A 37 -13.33 -16.34 -14.18
N THR A 38 -14.33 -16.78 -13.42
CA THR A 38 -15.28 -15.89 -12.75
C THR A 38 -14.58 -14.98 -11.72
N VAL A 39 -13.66 -15.54 -10.92
CA VAL A 39 -12.89 -14.75 -9.94
C VAL A 39 -11.97 -13.74 -10.63
N ILE A 40 -11.26 -14.15 -11.67
CA ILE A 40 -10.28 -13.29 -12.35
C ILE A 40 -10.95 -12.27 -13.26
N ALA A 41 -11.90 -12.68 -14.11
CA ALA A 41 -12.52 -11.83 -15.12
C ALA A 41 -13.78 -11.12 -14.62
N GLY A 42 -14.55 -11.74 -13.72
CA GLY A 42 -15.76 -11.16 -13.14
C GLY A 42 -15.47 -10.27 -11.94
N CYS A 43 -14.73 -10.79 -10.96
CA CYS A 43 -14.44 -10.06 -9.72
C CYS A 43 -13.16 -9.20 -9.80
N HIS A 44 -12.32 -9.41 -10.80
CA HIS A 44 -10.99 -8.81 -10.88
C HIS A 44 -10.14 -9.05 -9.62
N GLU A 45 -10.18 -10.28 -9.10
CA GLU A 45 -9.51 -10.66 -7.87
C GLU A 45 -8.37 -11.66 -8.12
N CYS A 46 -7.30 -11.52 -7.33
CA CYS A 46 -6.17 -12.43 -7.39
C CYS A 46 -6.46 -13.72 -6.61
N LEU A 47 -6.36 -14.87 -7.28
CA LEU A 47 -6.62 -16.20 -6.70
C LEU A 47 -5.84 -16.54 -5.43
N TYR A 48 -4.66 -15.96 -5.24
CA TYR A 48 -3.78 -16.31 -4.11
C TYR A 48 -3.84 -15.32 -2.95
N CYS A 49 -3.92 -14.01 -3.24
CA CYS A 49 -3.79 -12.98 -2.21
C CYS A 49 -5.05 -12.14 -2.01
N GLY A 50 -6.14 -12.45 -2.71
CA GLY A 50 -7.43 -11.77 -2.60
C GLY A 50 -7.43 -10.29 -2.96
N THR A 51 -6.35 -9.76 -3.57
CA THR A 51 -6.31 -8.33 -3.91
C THR A 51 -7.09 -8.08 -5.17
N GLN A 52 -8.11 -7.22 -5.07
CA GLN A 52 -8.89 -6.74 -6.20
C GLN A 52 -8.14 -5.66 -7.00
N ARG A 53 -8.35 -5.62 -8.32
CA ARG A 53 -7.85 -4.55 -9.22
C ARG A 53 -8.98 -3.95 -10.03
N SER A 54 -8.72 -2.80 -10.62
CA SER A 54 -9.71 -2.05 -11.40
C SER A 54 -10.00 -2.67 -12.77
N THR A 55 -9.04 -3.39 -13.36
CA THR A 55 -9.18 -4.00 -14.69
C THR A 55 -8.66 -5.42 -14.70
N LEU A 56 -9.23 -6.26 -15.57
CA LEU A 56 -8.77 -7.62 -15.84
C LEU A 56 -7.26 -7.68 -16.15
N GLN A 57 -6.78 -6.77 -17.00
CA GLN A 57 -5.36 -6.70 -17.35
C GLN A 57 -4.48 -6.41 -16.13
N ALA A 58 -4.94 -5.54 -15.22
CA ALA A 58 -4.20 -5.23 -14.00
C ALA A 58 -4.12 -6.44 -13.05
N VAL A 59 -5.17 -7.28 -12.99
CA VAL A 59 -5.15 -8.53 -12.22
C VAL A 59 -4.19 -9.53 -12.83
N GLN A 60 -4.27 -9.77 -14.15
CA GLN A 60 -3.40 -10.70 -14.84
C GLN A 60 -1.93 -10.29 -14.70
N GLN A 61 -1.61 -9.01 -14.90
CA GLN A 61 -0.26 -8.49 -14.70
C GLN A 61 0.19 -8.64 -13.25
N HIS A 62 -0.68 -8.36 -12.28
CA HIS A 62 -0.39 -8.58 -10.87
C HIS A 62 -0.06 -10.05 -10.57
N MET A 63 -0.87 -10.98 -11.10
CA MET A 63 -0.70 -12.40 -10.91
C MET A 63 0.62 -12.89 -11.52
N MET A 64 0.94 -12.47 -12.75
CA MET A 64 2.18 -12.82 -13.43
C MET A 64 3.41 -12.21 -12.75
N ALA A 65 3.38 -10.92 -12.41
CA ALA A 65 4.53 -10.22 -11.84
C ALA A 65 4.92 -10.73 -10.45
N LYS A 66 3.96 -11.24 -9.68
CA LYS A 66 4.20 -11.79 -8.33
C LYS A 66 4.25 -13.32 -8.29
N GLY A 67 3.97 -14.01 -9.39
CA GLY A 67 3.81 -15.47 -9.40
C GLY A 67 2.63 -15.94 -8.52
N HIS A 68 1.51 -15.21 -8.58
CA HIS A 68 0.26 -15.55 -7.86
C HIS A 68 -0.74 -16.33 -8.74
N CYS A 69 -0.31 -16.93 -9.86
CA CYS A 69 -1.12 -17.88 -10.61
C CYS A 69 -1.17 -19.24 -9.90
N LYS A 70 -1.61 -19.24 -8.65
CA LYS A 70 -1.81 -20.41 -7.78
C LYS A 70 -3.02 -20.14 -6.89
N TYR A 71 -3.63 -21.19 -6.38
CA TYR A 71 -4.75 -21.11 -5.45
C TYR A 71 -4.41 -21.92 -4.21
N ASP A 72 -5.06 -21.59 -3.10
CA ASP A 72 -4.94 -22.35 -1.86
C ASP A 72 -6.08 -23.36 -1.78
N THR A 73 -5.76 -24.64 -1.60
CA THR A 73 -6.76 -25.69 -1.36
C THR A 73 -7.41 -25.54 0.03
N ALA A 74 -6.83 -24.71 0.90
CA ALA A 74 -7.42 -24.37 2.20
C ALA A 74 -8.59 -23.38 2.10
N ASP A 75 -8.77 -22.68 0.98
CA ASP A 75 -9.93 -21.81 0.78
C ASP A 75 -11.21 -22.66 0.81
N GLU A 76 -12.19 -22.28 1.62
CA GLU A 76 -13.41 -23.06 1.85
C GLU A 76 -14.12 -23.40 0.54
N VAL A 77 -14.23 -22.42 -0.37
CA VAL A 77 -14.88 -22.59 -1.67
C VAL A 77 -14.09 -23.54 -2.56
N VAL A 78 -12.75 -23.48 -2.54
CA VAL A 78 -11.92 -24.36 -3.38
C VAL A 78 -11.91 -25.78 -2.83
N ARG A 79 -11.90 -25.92 -1.49
CA ARG A 79 -11.93 -27.21 -0.81
C ARG A 79 -13.14 -28.05 -1.19
N ASP A 80 -14.29 -27.42 -1.40
CA ASP A 80 -15.53 -28.11 -1.80
C ASP A 80 -15.44 -28.78 -3.19
N PHE A 81 -14.46 -28.39 -4.03
CA PHE A 81 -14.19 -29.07 -5.31
C PHE A 81 -13.30 -30.31 -5.17
N TYR A 82 -12.72 -30.57 -3.99
CA TYR A 82 -11.75 -31.62 -3.76
C TYR A 82 -12.24 -32.66 -2.75
N ASP A 83 -11.96 -33.93 -3.03
CA ASP A 83 -12.25 -35.02 -2.09
C ASP A 83 -11.22 -34.97 -0.97
N SER A 84 -11.61 -34.38 0.15
CA SER A 84 -10.81 -34.47 1.37
C SER A 84 -11.08 -35.86 1.96
N PRO A 85 -10.04 -36.72 2.14
CA PRO A 85 -10.27 -38.02 2.76
C PRO A 85 -10.96 -37.78 4.10
N PRO A 86 -12.05 -38.51 4.40
CA PRO A 86 -12.80 -38.27 5.61
C PRO A 86 -11.84 -38.36 6.78
N SER A 87 -11.77 -37.28 7.57
CA SER A 87 -11.16 -37.31 8.89
C SER A 87 -12.08 -38.09 9.84
N THR A 88 -12.46 -39.31 9.47
CA THR A 88 -13.03 -40.33 10.35
C THR A 88 -11.91 -40.89 11.24
N ALA A 89 -11.23 -39.97 11.93
CA ALA A 89 -10.48 -40.24 13.14
C ALA A 89 -10.94 -39.31 14.29
N MET A 90 -11.84 -38.36 14.03
CA MET A 90 -12.26 -37.35 15.01
C MET A 90 -13.78 -37.29 15.24
N GLU A 91 -14.59 -38.00 14.44
CA GLU A 91 -16.07 -38.02 14.52
C GLU A 91 -16.65 -39.36 15.00
N GLU A 92 -15.88 -40.20 15.68
CA GLU A 92 -16.43 -41.35 16.44
C GLU A 92 -16.28 -41.21 17.97
N LEU A 93 -15.57 -40.19 18.47
CA LEU A 93 -15.38 -39.99 19.92
C LEU A 93 -16.27 -38.88 20.52
N ARG A 94 -17.14 -38.24 19.73
CA ARG A 94 -18.02 -37.16 20.23
C ARG A 94 -19.38 -37.63 20.74
N THR A 95 -19.73 -38.91 20.56
CA THR A 95 -21.06 -39.43 20.90
C THR A 95 -21.11 -40.29 22.17
N ARG A 96 -20.11 -40.26 23.05
CA ARG A 96 -20.08 -41.13 24.26
C ARG A 96 -19.72 -40.53 25.61
N PHE A 97 -19.63 -39.21 25.79
CA PHE A 97 -19.50 -38.65 27.16
C PHE A 97 -20.19 -37.29 27.28
N SER A 98 -21.52 -37.29 27.28
CA SER A 98 -22.30 -36.23 27.92
C SER A 98 -22.56 -36.68 29.36
N ASP A 99 -21.82 -36.07 30.30
CA ASP A 99 -22.20 -35.78 31.69
C ASP A 99 -20.93 -35.53 32.50
N ASP A 100 -20.56 -34.26 32.68
CA ASP A 100 -20.19 -33.67 33.98
C ASP A 100 -19.60 -32.24 33.75
N PRO A 101 -20.22 -31.17 34.28
CA PRO A 101 -19.70 -29.83 34.16
C PRO A 101 -18.73 -29.55 35.31
N GLN A 102 -17.44 -29.38 35.02
CA GLN A 102 -16.55 -28.33 35.54
C GLN A 102 -15.13 -28.54 34.98
N LEU A 103 -14.55 -27.46 34.44
CA LEU A 103 -13.25 -26.90 34.82
C LEU A 103 -12.73 -25.99 33.71
N ILE A 104 -12.64 -24.70 34.03
CA ILE A 104 -11.86 -23.68 33.34
C ILE A 104 -10.37 -24.01 33.55
N PRO A 105 -9.55 -24.02 32.49
CA PRO A 105 -8.24 -23.36 32.64
C PRO A 105 -7.98 -22.23 31.65
N HIS A 106 -7.56 -21.10 32.23
CA HIS A 106 -6.94 -19.96 31.57
C HIS A 106 -5.69 -20.36 30.76
N ALA A 107 -5.60 -19.93 29.49
CA ALA A 107 -4.30 -19.74 28.84
C ALA A 107 -4.31 -18.73 27.67
N ARG A 108 -3.80 -17.54 27.97
CA ARG A 108 -2.87 -16.73 27.15
C ARG A 108 -3.37 -16.18 25.81
N SER A 109 -3.72 -14.89 25.87
CA SER A 109 -3.62 -13.93 24.77
C SER A 109 -2.30 -14.07 24.01
N ARG A 110 -2.38 -14.52 22.74
CA ARG A 110 -1.27 -14.40 21.80
C ARG A 110 -1.38 -13.08 21.04
N LYS A 111 -0.31 -12.30 21.16
CA LYS A 111 -0.05 -11.00 20.57
C LYS A 111 -0.27 -11.01 19.05
N ALA A 112 -0.97 -10.02 18.53
CA ALA A 112 -1.00 -9.70 17.11
C ALA A 112 0.42 -9.34 16.62
N ARG A 113 0.84 -9.97 15.52
CA ARG A 113 2.13 -9.76 14.86
C ARG A 113 2.02 -8.56 13.89
N PRO A 114 2.97 -7.61 13.86
CA PRO A 114 2.89 -6.45 12.97
C PRO A 114 3.25 -6.83 11.51
N PRO A 115 2.73 -6.10 10.51
CA PRO A 115 3.04 -6.34 9.11
C PRO A 115 4.46 -5.89 8.76
N LYS A 116 5.20 -6.76 8.07
CA LYS A 116 6.52 -6.48 7.49
C LYS A 116 6.35 -5.55 6.27
N HIS A 117 6.89 -4.33 6.37
CA HIS A 117 7.11 -3.47 5.21
C HIS A 117 8.28 -4.03 4.39
N SER A 118 8.03 -4.38 3.13
CA SER A 118 9.09 -4.67 2.16
C SER A 118 9.75 -3.37 1.73
N ALA A 119 11.04 -3.22 2.01
CA ALA A 119 11.88 -2.19 1.42
C ALA A 119 12.01 -2.48 -0.08
N ARG A 120 11.54 -1.54 -0.92
CA ARG A 120 11.88 -1.51 -2.34
C ARG A 120 13.19 -0.76 -2.49
N GLN A 121 14.18 -1.45 -3.03
CA GLN A 121 15.39 -0.87 -3.60
C GLN A 121 15.01 -0.29 -4.96
N ASP A 122 15.11 1.03 -5.11
CA ASP A 122 15.08 1.69 -6.41
C ASP A 122 16.50 2.14 -6.75
N THR A 123 17.07 1.49 -7.77
CA THR A 123 18.33 1.88 -8.40
C THR A 123 18.07 2.84 -9.55
N ASN A 124 18.91 3.88 -9.61
CA ASN A 124 19.37 4.61 -10.79
C ASN A 124 18.39 5.53 -11.51
N THR A 125 18.63 6.85 -11.41
CA THR A 125 18.80 7.74 -12.58
C THR A 125 19.63 8.97 -12.17
N THR A 126 20.56 9.30 -13.06
CA THR A 126 21.61 10.33 -13.12
C THR A 126 21.14 11.78 -13.07
N ALA A 127 21.93 12.69 -12.47
CA ALA A 127 22.27 14.00 -13.03
C ALA A 127 23.36 14.72 -12.22
N ALA A 128 24.28 15.35 -12.95
CA ALA A 128 25.48 16.06 -12.53
C ALA A 128 25.22 17.34 -11.71
N LEU A 129 26.21 17.80 -10.92
CA LEU A 129 26.94 19.05 -11.18
C LEU A 129 28.15 19.23 -10.21
N VAL A 130 29.35 19.19 -10.81
CA VAL A 130 30.51 20.08 -10.63
C VAL A 130 31.09 20.31 -9.22
N SER A 131 32.29 19.75 -9.04
CA SER A 131 33.32 20.23 -8.10
C SER A 131 33.82 21.61 -8.51
N GLN A 132 33.81 22.57 -7.57
CA GLN A 132 34.73 23.71 -7.62
C GLN A 132 35.45 23.83 -6.28
N VAL A 133 36.75 23.55 -6.38
CA VAL A 133 37.82 23.99 -5.50
C VAL A 133 37.89 25.50 -5.62
N ASP A 134 37.87 26.23 -4.50
CA ASP A 134 38.34 27.61 -4.53
C ASP A 134 39.22 27.95 -3.34
N GLN A 135 40.36 28.52 -3.70
CA GLN A 135 41.49 28.83 -2.86
C GLN A 135 41.31 30.23 -2.27
N ARG A 136 41.73 30.35 -1.01
CA ARG A 136 41.85 31.59 -0.26
C ARG A 136 42.81 32.59 -0.93
N PRO A 137 42.51 33.89 -0.84
CA PRO A 137 43.56 34.88 -0.60
C PRO A 137 43.33 35.65 0.70
N ARG A 138 44.44 35.91 1.38
CA ARG A 138 44.58 36.82 2.53
C ARG A 138 44.54 38.27 2.00
N PRO A 139 44.10 39.24 2.82
CA PRO A 139 45.04 40.32 3.11
C PRO A 139 45.04 40.74 4.58
N SER A 140 46.20 41.22 5.01
CA SER A 140 46.45 41.91 6.28
C SER A 140 46.01 43.37 6.16
N SER A 141 45.41 43.93 7.22
CA SER A 141 45.63 45.33 7.60
C SER A 141 45.12 45.57 9.03
N GLN A 142 45.97 46.26 9.78
CA GLN A 142 45.89 46.64 11.18
C GLN A 142 44.87 47.74 11.40
N HIS A 143 44.23 47.79 12.57
CA HIS A 143 44.03 49.01 13.36
C HIS A 143 43.54 48.67 14.77
N ASP A 144 44.16 49.34 15.75
CA ASP A 144 43.94 49.29 17.18
C ASP A 144 42.54 49.79 17.61
N THR A 145 42.00 49.25 18.69
CA THR A 145 41.36 50.00 19.79
C THR A 145 41.13 49.06 20.98
N GLU A 146 41.75 49.39 22.10
CA GLU A 146 41.57 48.76 23.40
C GLU A 146 40.19 49.03 24.01
N LEU A 147 39.63 48.05 24.72
CA LEU A 147 38.98 48.28 26.01
C LEU A 147 38.93 46.97 26.81
N ARG A 148 39.67 46.99 27.92
CA ARG A 148 39.73 45.98 28.99
C ARG A 148 38.41 45.92 29.76
N SER A 149 38.03 44.73 30.22
CA SER A 149 37.80 44.46 31.65
C SER A 149 37.77 42.96 31.96
N ASP A 150 38.41 42.65 33.08
CA ASP A 150 38.79 41.36 33.63
C ASP A 150 37.66 40.42 34.08
N ALA A 151 38.03 39.13 34.11
CA ALA A 151 37.85 38.17 35.20
C ALA A 151 37.06 36.89 34.85
N ASN A 152 37.84 35.87 34.48
CA ASN A 152 37.88 34.56 35.14
C ASN A 152 36.54 33.87 35.43
N GLU A 153 36.16 32.92 34.57
CA GLU A 153 36.01 31.50 34.97
C GLU A 153 36.01 30.63 33.70
N GLN A 154 37.13 29.94 33.46
CA GLN A 154 37.08 28.68 32.72
C GLN A 154 36.36 27.65 33.60
N PRO A 155 35.38 26.95 33.03
CA PRO A 155 35.46 25.50 33.06
C PRO A 155 35.85 24.99 31.68
N SER A 156 37.13 24.69 31.56
CA SER A 156 37.69 23.77 30.58
C SER A 156 36.92 22.44 30.64
N ARG A 157 35.91 22.30 29.76
CA ARG A 157 35.40 21.01 29.32
C ARG A 157 35.49 20.97 27.80
N SER A 158 36.21 19.97 27.30
CA SER A 158 36.47 19.65 25.91
C SER A 158 35.18 19.59 25.08
N LEU A 159 34.88 20.66 24.31
CA LEU A 159 33.62 20.83 23.56
C LEU A 159 33.85 21.10 22.06
N SER A 160 34.94 20.64 21.46
CA SER A 160 35.18 20.86 20.01
C SER A 160 34.63 19.74 19.11
N GLU A 161 34.12 18.64 19.69
CA GLU A 161 33.69 17.45 18.94
C GLU A 161 32.33 16.90 19.39
N LEU A 162 31.42 17.73 19.89
CA LEU A 162 30.01 17.34 19.92
C LEU A 162 29.46 17.34 18.50
N SER A 163 29.78 16.23 17.81
CA SER A 163 29.24 15.68 16.57
C SER A 163 28.47 16.67 15.70
N THR A 164 28.99 16.94 14.49
CA THR A 164 28.29 17.63 13.39
C THR A 164 26.81 17.25 13.24
N ARG A 165 26.45 16.02 13.62
CA ARG A 165 25.08 15.51 13.66
C ARG A 165 24.19 16.15 14.72
N ALA A 166 24.71 16.42 15.93
CA ALA A 166 23.95 17.06 17.01
C ALA A 166 23.58 18.50 16.65
N LEU A 167 24.55 19.27 16.14
CA LEU A 167 24.31 20.63 15.63
C LEU A 167 23.28 20.64 14.49
N LYS A 168 23.36 19.69 13.56
CA LYS A 168 22.35 19.55 12.49
C LYS A 168 20.96 19.27 13.05
N GLN A 169 20.84 18.41 14.07
CA GLN A 169 19.56 18.11 14.70
C GLN A 169 18.96 19.35 15.39
N GLU A 170 19.77 20.12 16.10
CA GLU A 170 19.32 21.37 16.73
C GLU A 170 18.88 22.41 15.70
N HIS A 171 19.63 22.56 14.61
CA HIS A 171 19.22 23.44 13.52
C HIS A 171 17.88 23.03 12.91
N THR A 172 17.66 21.72 12.68
CA THR A 172 16.36 21.23 12.18
C THR A 172 15.22 21.46 13.16
N LEU A 173 15.46 21.27 14.47
CA LEU A 173 14.48 21.54 15.51
C LEU A 173 14.11 23.03 15.54
N ASN A 174 15.11 23.91 15.53
CA ASN A 174 14.89 25.35 15.52
C ASN A 174 14.11 25.79 14.28
N HIS A 175 14.44 25.26 13.11
CA HIS A 175 13.69 25.50 11.89
C HIS A 175 12.24 25.01 11.98
N GLN A 176 11.99 23.84 12.59
CA GLN A 176 10.62 23.37 12.83
C GLN A 176 9.86 24.28 13.80
N LEU A 177 10.52 24.80 14.83
CA LEU A 177 9.90 25.74 15.76
C LEU A 177 9.60 27.09 15.10
N THR A 178 10.44 27.60 14.18
CA THR A 178 10.16 28.90 13.51
C THR A 178 8.97 28.83 12.58
N GLN A 179 8.66 27.67 12.00
CA GLN A 179 7.47 27.45 11.18
C GLN A 179 6.16 27.42 12.00
N LEU A 180 6.23 27.21 13.32
CA LEU A 180 5.06 27.18 14.19
C LEU A 180 4.59 28.59 14.57
N ARG A 181 3.31 28.68 14.94
CA ARG A 181 2.73 29.92 15.48
C ARG A 181 3.44 30.32 16.77
N ALA A 182 3.47 31.62 17.05
CA ALA A 182 4.11 32.16 18.26
C ALA A 182 3.51 31.63 19.56
N SER A 183 2.23 31.24 19.56
CA SER A 183 1.60 30.56 20.70
C SER A 183 2.21 29.19 20.94
N ASP A 184 2.27 28.35 19.90
CA ASP A 184 2.75 26.97 19.99
C ASP A 184 4.24 26.92 20.39
N ARG A 185 5.04 27.85 19.87
CA ARG A 185 6.45 28.01 20.25
C ARG A 185 6.63 28.27 21.76
N ARG A 186 5.78 29.13 22.35
CA ARG A 186 5.82 29.44 23.79
C ARG A 186 5.39 28.23 24.61
N SER A 187 4.34 27.53 24.17
CA SER A 187 3.88 26.29 24.80
C SER A 187 4.92 25.17 24.76
N LEU A 188 5.82 25.15 23.78
CA LEU A 188 6.90 24.17 23.70
C LEU A 188 8.21 24.65 24.35
N ALA A 189 8.30 25.91 24.82
CA ALA A 189 9.56 26.50 25.26
C ALA A 189 10.16 25.79 26.49
N HIS A 190 9.31 25.42 27.45
CA HIS A 190 9.70 24.84 28.75
C HIS A 190 10.07 23.35 28.70
N LEU A 191 9.83 22.69 27.57
CA LEU A 191 10.10 21.26 27.43
C LEU A 191 11.56 20.99 27.02
N PRO A 192 12.16 19.85 27.38
CA PRO A 192 13.45 19.44 26.83
C PRO A 192 13.36 19.16 25.33
N ALA A 193 14.48 19.34 24.61
CA ALA A 193 14.55 19.23 23.14
C ALA A 193 14.10 17.87 22.58
N SER A 194 14.26 16.79 23.34
CA SER A 194 13.77 15.45 22.99
C SER A 194 12.24 15.41 22.96
N GLN A 195 11.58 15.99 23.97
CA GLN A 195 10.13 16.07 24.06
C GLN A 195 9.55 17.01 22.99
N LYS A 196 10.20 18.16 22.72
CA LYS A 196 9.80 19.05 21.62
C LYS A 196 9.78 18.30 20.28
N ARG A 197 10.85 17.56 19.96
CA ARG A 197 10.93 16.76 18.73
C ARG A 197 9.87 15.67 18.67
N ALA A 198 9.60 14.98 19.78
CA ALA A 198 8.56 13.95 19.84
C ALA A 198 7.18 14.53 19.51
N ILE A 199 6.83 15.68 20.10
CA ILE A 199 5.54 16.37 19.86
C ILE A 199 5.45 16.87 18.41
N LEU A 200 6.52 17.45 17.88
CA LEU A 200 6.56 17.89 16.48
C LEU A 200 6.39 16.70 15.52
N ALA A 201 7.04 15.57 15.82
CA ALA A 201 6.93 14.36 15.02
C ALA A 201 5.52 13.76 15.04
N THR A 202 4.86 13.70 16.20
CA THR A 202 3.48 13.19 16.30
C THR A 202 2.51 14.10 15.56
N HIS A 203 2.65 15.42 15.70
CA HIS A 203 1.84 16.39 14.96
C HIS A 203 2.01 16.22 13.44
N HIS A 204 3.25 16.11 12.95
CA HIS A 204 3.53 15.87 11.53
C HIS A 204 2.92 14.55 11.03
N GLN A 205 3.03 13.46 11.82
CA GLN A 205 2.39 12.19 11.48
C GLN A 205 0.87 12.29 11.42
N GLN A 206 0.25 13.06 12.33
CA GLN A 206 -1.19 13.31 12.31
C GLN A 206 -1.61 14.09 11.06
N MET A 207 -0.88 15.14 10.70
CA MET A 207 -1.13 15.90 9.47
C MET A 207 -1.00 15.03 8.22
N GLU A 208 0.07 14.24 8.10
CA GLU A 208 0.25 13.34 6.96
C GLU A 208 -0.83 12.26 6.90
N LYS A 209 -1.26 11.73 8.05
CA LYS A 209 -2.37 10.78 8.11
C LYS A 209 -3.67 11.44 7.63
N ALA A 210 -3.97 12.66 8.10
CA ALA A 210 -5.14 13.43 7.67
C ALA A 210 -5.11 13.70 6.16
N ARG A 211 -3.96 14.12 5.63
CA ARG A 211 -3.76 14.36 4.18
C ARG A 211 -4.00 13.10 3.36
N ARG A 212 -3.51 11.94 3.81
CA ARG A 212 -3.74 10.65 3.14
C ARG A 212 -5.22 10.27 3.15
N THR A 213 -5.92 10.47 4.27
CA THR A 213 -7.35 10.20 4.36
C THR A 213 -8.17 11.12 3.47
N GLU A 214 -7.83 12.42 3.43
CA GLU A 214 -8.48 13.40 2.55
C GLU A 214 -8.24 13.05 1.08
N GLN A 215 -7.01 12.71 0.70
CA GLN A 215 -6.70 12.29 -0.67
C GLN A 215 -7.46 11.02 -1.08
N ALA A 216 -7.60 10.05 -0.17
CA ALA A 216 -8.41 8.86 -0.42
C ALA A 216 -9.90 9.20 -0.60
N GLN A 217 -10.46 10.06 0.26
CA GLN A 217 -11.84 10.53 0.14
C GLN A 217 -12.07 11.27 -1.18
N ARG A 218 -11.14 12.17 -1.56
CA ARG A 218 -11.19 12.89 -2.83
C ARG A 218 -11.15 11.94 -4.03
N GLY A 219 -10.26 10.94 -4.01
CA GLY A 219 -10.20 9.92 -5.06
C GLY A 219 -11.49 9.10 -5.18
N ASN A 220 -12.16 8.81 -4.06
CA ASN A 220 -13.45 8.13 -4.05
C ASN A 220 -14.56 9.00 -4.68
N LEU A 221 -14.60 10.30 -4.35
CA LEU A 221 -15.57 11.24 -4.94
C LEU A 221 -15.33 11.44 -6.45
N GLU A 222 -14.07 11.58 -6.88
CA GLU A 222 -13.71 11.70 -8.29
C GLU A 222 -14.07 10.43 -9.08
N SER A 223 -13.85 9.25 -8.48
CA SER A 223 -14.24 7.96 -9.08
C SER A 223 -15.77 7.82 -9.19
N ALA A 224 -16.52 8.26 -8.18
CA ALA A 224 -17.98 8.27 -8.21
C ALA A 224 -18.54 9.25 -9.27
N GLY A 225 -17.93 10.43 -9.42
CA GLY A 225 -18.29 11.39 -10.47
C GLY A 225 -18.03 10.88 -11.89
N ASN A 226 -16.97 10.09 -12.07
CA ASN A 226 -16.66 9.42 -13.34
C ASN A 226 -17.66 8.30 -13.69
N HIS A 227 -18.34 7.70 -12.71
CA HIS A 227 -19.41 6.73 -12.98
C HIS A 227 -20.68 7.43 -13.51
N PHE A 228 -21.03 8.61 -12.98
CA PHE A 228 -22.21 9.36 -13.41
C PHE A 228 -22.06 9.94 -14.82
N SER A 229 -20.87 10.42 -15.18
CA SER A 229 -20.59 11.02 -16.50
C SER A 229 -20.55 10.00 -17.66
N ARG A 230 -20.42 8.69 -17.38
CA ARG A 230 -20.50 7.63 -18.39
C ARG A 230 -21.92 7.22 -18.78
N LEU A 231 -22.94 7.59 -17.99
CA LEU A 231 -24.34 7.20 -18.23
C LEU A 231 -25.13 8.22 -19.08
N GLY A 232 -24.52 9.33 -19.50
CA GLY A 232 -25.21 10.46 -20.14
C GLY A 232 -25.09 10.61 -21.66
N THR A 233 -24.33 9.76 -22.38
CA THR A 233 -24.17 9.88 -23.84
C THR A 233 -25.06 8.92 -24.61
N ILE A 234 -26.37 8.93 -24.33
CA ILE A 234 -27.34 8.36 -25.27
C ILE A 234 -27.44 9.35 -26.44
N ARG A 235 -26.74 9.05 -27.53
CA ARG A 235 -26.91 9.75 -28.82
C ARG A 235 -28.36 9.55 -29.27
N LEU A 236 -29.22 10.54 -29.03
CA LEU A 236 -30.54 10.61 -29.65
C LEU A 236 -30.36 10.76 -31.15
N ILE A 237 -30.44 9.64 -31.89
CA ILE A 237 -30.55 9.64 -33.34
C ILE A 237 -31.92 10.23 -33.68
N ARG A 238 -31.97 11.53 -33.99
CA ARG A 238 -33.16 12.16 -34.58
C ARG A 238 -33.38 11.55 -35.95
N LYS A 239 -34.41 10.70 -36.09
CA LYS A 239 -34.90 10.30 -37.42
C LYS A 239 -35.37 11.56 -38.16
N PRO A 240 -34.93 11.81 -39.41
CA PRO A 240 -35.37 12.97 -40.16
C PRO A 240 -36.87 12.87 -40.48
N PRO A 241 -37.60 14.00 -40.54
CA PRO A 241 -39.02 14.00 -40.87
C PRO A 241 -39.21 13.58 -42.33
N HIS A 242 -40.18 12.70 -42.54
CA HIS A 242 -40.69 12.28 -43.84
C HIS A 242 -41.30 13.51 -44.54
N THR A 243 -40.67 14.00 -45.61
CA THR A 243 -41.31 14.98 -46.49
C THR A 243 -42.27 14.22 -47.40
N GLY A 244 -43.57 14.38 -47.14
CA GLY A 244 -44.63 13.90 -48.01
C GLY A 244 -44.49 14.47 -49.41
N ASN A 245 -44.57 13.59 -50.41
CA ASN A 245 -44.55 13.91 -51.82
C ASN A 245 -45.92 14.47 -52.23
N VAL A 246 -46.02 15.78 -52.48
CA VAL A 246 -47.21 16.45 -53.03
C VAL A 246 -46.83 17.17 -54.32
N HIS A 247 -46.78 16.44 -55.43
CA HIS A 247 -46.79 17.04 -56.78
C HIS A 247 -47.49 16.09 -57.76
N SER A 248 -48.80 16.24 -57.91
CA SER A 248 -49.51 15.79 -59.11
C SER A 248 -50.87 16.47 -59.25
N LEU A 249 -50.89 17.77 -59.53
CA LEU A 249 -52.02 18.44 -60.19
C LEU A 249 -51.48 19.61 -61.01
N ASN A 250 -51.12 19.34 -62.27
CA ASN A 250 -51.35 20.19 -63.43
C ASN A 250 -50.73 19.54 -64.68
N ARG A 251 -51.51 18.72 -65.38
CA ARG A 251 -51.87 18.91 -66.80
C ARG A 251 -52.73 17.74 -67.29
#